data_AF-A0A7Z9I9M3-F1
#
_entry.id   AF-A0A7Z9I9M3-F1
#
_cell.length_a   1.000
_cell.length_b   1.000
_cell.length_c   1.000
_cell.angle_alpha   90.00
_cell.angle_beta   90.00
_cell.angle_gamma   90.00
#
_symmetry.space_group_name_H-M   'P 1'
#
loop_
_entity.id
_entity.type
_entity.pdbx_description
1 polymer ?
#
loop_
_entity_poly.entity_id
_entity_poly.type
_entity_poly.pdbx_seq_one_letter_code
_entity_poly.pdbx_strand_id
1 'polypeptide(L)'
;AKAYGQKECFAASVDFAKQEGILPAPEATHAVKGAIDAAIECKKNGESKTILFNLCGHGHFDMTAYSDYFDNKLAEDIFEEENVNKALADLPNVA
;
A
#
# COMPACT_ATOMS: atom_id res chain seq x y z
N ALA A 1 -1.41 7.15 12.47
CA ALA A 1 -1.65 6.54 11.15
C ALA A 1 -0.38 6.68 10.33
N LYS A 2 -0.03 5.70 9.49
CA LYS A 2 1.11 5.75 8.55
C LYS A 2 0.56 5.68 7.13
N ALA A 3 1.21 6.38 6.21
CA ALA A 3 0.96 6.28 4.78
C ALA A 3 2.15 5.57 4.14
N TYR A 4 1.87 4.81 3.09
CA TYR A 4 2.85 4.03 2.35
C TYR A 4 2.62 4.24 0.87
N GLY A 5 3.69 4.21 0.09
CA GLY A 5 3.60 4.23 -1.36
C GLY A 5 3.09 2.89 -1.91
N GLN A 6 2.30 2.92 -2.98
CA GLN A 6 1.72 1.73 -3.57
C GLN A 6 2.78 0.69 -3.96
N LYS A 7 3.94 1.12 -4.50
CA LYS A 7 5.00 0.21 -4.94
C LYS A 7 5.59 -0.61 -3.81
N GLU A 8 5.81 0.00 -2.64
CA GLU A 8 6.30 -0.72 -1.46
C GLU A 8 5.22 -1.61 -0.84
N CYS A 9 3.95 -1.23 -0.94
CA CYS A 9 2.84 -2.07 -0.51
C CYS A 9 2.69 -3.31 -1.39
N PHE A 10 2.79 -3.18 -2.71
CA PHE A 10 2.81 -4.33 -3.62
C PHE A 10 4.03 -5.23 -3.39
N ALA A 11 5.21 -4.66 -3.15
CA ALA A 11 6.39 -5.44 -2.80
C ALA A 11 6.17 -6.29 -1.53
N ALA A 12 5.66 -5.66 -0.46
CA ALA A 12 5.31 -6.34 0.78
C ALA A 12 4.24 -7.42 0.58
N SER A 13 3.26 -7.15 -0.29
CA SER A 13 2.21 -8.10 -0.65
C SER A 13 2.75 -9.33 -1.38
N VAL A 14 3.69 -9.15 -2.30
CA VAL A 14 4.35 -10.26 -3.01
C VAL A 14 5.11 -11.15 -2.04
N ASP A 15 5.82 -10.56 -1.07
CA ASP A 15 6.52 -11.33 -0.04
C ASP A 15 5.52 -12.09 0.85
N PHE A 16 4.46 -11.42 1.31
CA PHE A 16 3.39 -12.04 2.09
C PHE A 16 2.74 -13.21 1.35
N ALA A 17 2.36 -13.02 0.08
CA ALA A 17 1.72 -14.05 -0.73
C ALA A 17 2.64 -15.27 -0.95
N LYS A 18 3.95 -15.06 -1.11
CA LYS A 18 4.92 -16.16 -1.22
C LYS A 18 5.07 -16.97 0.06
N GLN A 19 4.91 -16.35 1.24
CA GLN A 19 5.04 -17.04 2.53
C GLN A 19 3.72 -17.66 3.00
N GLU A 20 2.61 -16.94 2.85
CA GLU A 20 1.31 -17.31 3.43
C GLU A 20 0.36 -17.96 2.42
N GLY A 21 0.67 -17.91 1.12
CA GLY A 21 -0.20 -18.44 0.07
C GLY A 21 -1.50 -17.66 -0.15
N ILE A 22 -1.62 -16.48 0.45
CA ILE A 22 -2.79 -15.59 0.35
C ILE A 22 -2.38 -14.37 -0.46
N LEU A 23 -3.11 -14.07 -1.54
CA LEU A 23 -2.93 -12.85 -2.32
C LEU A 23 -3.88 -11.75 -1.79
N PRO A 24 -3.37 -10.69 -1.14
CA PRO A 24 -4.18 -9.57 -0.65
C PRO A 24 -4.80 -8.74 -1.78
N ALA A 25 -5.95 -8.10 -1.52
CA ALA A 25 -6.44 -7.02 -2.38
C ALA A 25 -5.49 -5.80 -2.34
N PRO A 26 -5.43 -4.95 -3.38
CA PRO A 26 -4.56 -3.77 -3.43
C PRO A 26 -4.66 -2.86 -2.19
N GLU A 27 -5.87 -2.65 -1.67
CA GLU A 27 -6.10 -1.85 -0.46
C GLU A 27 -5.50 -2.53 0.77
N ALA A 28 -5.65 -3.87 0.88
CA ALA A 28 -5.14 -4.66 2.00
C ALA A 28 -3.60 -4.69 2.05
N THR A 29 -2.92 -4.50 0.92
CA THR A 29 -1.45 -4.46 0.86
C THR A 29 -0.83 -3.40 1.78
N HIS A 30 -1.55 -2.31 2.05
CA HIS A 30 -1.10 -1.25 2.96
C HIS A 30 -1.05 -1.73 4.42
N ALA A 31 -2.03 -2.52 4.84
CA ALA A 31 -2.05 -3.14 6.16
C ALA A 31 -0.96 -4.21 6.29
N VAL A 32 -0.74 -5.00 5.23
CA VAL A 32 0.35 -5.99 5.17
C VAL A 32 1.71 -5.31 5.33
N LYS A 33 1.97 -4.22 4.59
CA LYS A 33 3.20 -3.43 4.72
C LYS A 33 3.39 -2.92 6.15
N GLY A 34 2.34 -2.36 6.75
CA GLY A 34 2.38 -1.90 8.14
C GLY A 34 2.67 -3.03 9.15
N ALA A 35 2.09 -4.22 8.95
CA ALA A 35 2.32 -5.38 9.81
C ALA A 35 3.75 -5.90 9.69
N ILE A 36 4.31 -5.98 8.47
CA ILE A 36 5.69 -6.39 8.23
C ILE A 36 6.67 -5.40 8.86
N ASP A 37 6.46 -4.09 8.70
CA ASP A 37 7.32 -3.07 9.33
C ASP A 37 7.30 -3.20 10.86
N ALA A 38 6.13 -3.42 11.46
CA ALA A 38 6.00 -3.62 12.90
C ALA A 38 6.75 -4.89 13.36
N ALA A 39 6.69 -5.98 12.59
CA ALA A 39 7.43 -7.19 12.88
C ALA A 39 8.97 -7.00 12.78
N ILE A 40 9.43 -6.26 11.78
CA ILE A 40 10.85 -5.90 11.61
C ILE A 40 11.33 -5.03 12.78
N GLU A 41 10.51 -4.06 13.22
CA GLU A 41 10.79 -3.23 14.39
C GLU A 41 10.89 -4.05 15.67
N CYS A 42 9.95 -4.97 15.91
CA CYS A 42 10.01 -5.90 17.05
C CYS A 42 11.29 -6.74 17.03
N LYS A 43 11.67 -7.27 15.87
CA LYS A 43 12.93 -8.02 15.69
C LYS A 43 14.15 -7.17 16.02
N LYS A 44 14.19 -5.91 15.56
CA LYS A 44 15.29 -4.97 15.83
C LYS A 44 15.42 -4.66 17.32
N ASN A 45 14.29 -4.55 18.02
CA ASN A 45 14.25 -4.20 19.44
C ASN A 45 14.33 -5.44 20.37
N GLY A 46 14.32 -6.66 19.82
CA GLY A 46 14.29 -7.89 20.61
C GLY A 46 12.97 -8.11 21.36
N GLU A 47 11.88 -7.50 20.88
CA GLU A 47 10.57 -7.59 21.51
C GLU A 47 9.71 -8.67 20.85
N SER A 48 8.97 -9.42 21.66
CA SER A 48 7.94 -10.34 21.17
C SER A 48 6.57 -9.73 21.41
N LYS A 49 5.91 -9.28 20.33
CA LYS A 49 4.59 -8.66 20.36
C LYS A 49 3.64 -9.39 19.42
N THR A 50 2.37 -9.47 19.80
CA THR A 50 1.30 -9.92 18.91
C THR A 50 0.90 -8.77 17.99
N ILE A 51 0.93 -9.01 16.68
CA ILE A 51 0.50 -8.06 15.66
C ILE A 51 -0.80 -8.59 15.06
N LEU A 52 -1.88 -7.82 15.19
CA LEU A 52 -3.16 -8.07 14.53
C LEU A 52 -3.35 -7.01 13.45
N PHE A 53 -3.70 -7.43 12.24
CA PHE A 53 -4.07 -6.52 11.16
C PHE A 53 -5.30 -7.07 10.42
N ASN A 54 -6.06 -6.17 9.80
CA ASN A 54 -7.22 -6.53 9.01
C ASN A 54 -6.82 -6.77 7.55
N LEU A 55 -6.91 -8.02 7.09
CA LEU A 55 -6.83 -8.35 5.67
C LEU A 55 -8.23 -8.14 5.05
N CYS A 56 -8.50 -6.92 4.59
CA CYS A 56 -9.86 -6.50 4.21
C CYS A 56 -10.41 -7.16 2.92
N GLY A 57 -9.57 -7.84 2.13
CA GLY A 57 -9.98 -8.50 0.90
C GLY A 57 -8.87 -9.30 0.23
N HIS A 58 -9.24 -10.12 -0.76
CA HIS A 58 -8.31 -10.91 -1.57
C HIS A 58 -8.11 -10.31 -2.96
N GLY A 59 -6.94 -10.50 -3.56
CA GLY A 59 -6.57 -9.93 -4.86
C GLY A 59 -7.00 -10.73 -6.09
N HIS A 60 -7.83 -11.77 -5.94
CA HIS A 60 -8.20 -12.67 -7.04
C HIS A 60 -8.79 -11.96 -8.27
N PHE A 61 -9.53 -10.87 -8.07
CA PHE A 61 -10.11 -10.06 -9.14
C PHE A 61 -9.29 -8.80 -9.47
N ASP A 62 -8.18 -8.58 -8.76
CA ASP A 62 -7.30 -7.41 -8.89
C ASP A 62 -5.97 -7.76 -9.57
N MET A 63 -5.94 -8.89 -10.30
CA MET A 63 -4.73 -9.40 -10.94
C MET A 63 -4.11 -8.41 -11.94
N THR A 64 -4.91 -7.51 -12.51
CA THR A 64 -4.41 -6.41 -13.36
C THR A 64 -3.46 -5.50 -12.58
N ALA A 65 -3.79 -5.14 -11.33
CA ALA A 65 -2.95 -4.26 -10.52
C ALA A 65 -1.61 -4.94 -10.16
N TYR A 66 -1.63 -6.25 -9.87
CA TYR A 66 -0.40 -7.02 -9.71
C TYR A 66 0.40 -7.13 -11.00
N SER A 67 -0.27 -7.31 -12.15
CA SER A 67 0.40 -7.33 -13.45
C SER A 67 1.07 -5.99 -13.74
N ASP A 68 0.41 -4.88 -13.45
CA ASP A 68 0.98 -3.54 -13.59
C ASP A 68 2.17 -3.31 -12.64
N TYR A 69 2.14 -3.89 -11.43
CA TYR A 69 3.31 -3.89 -10.55
C TYR A 69 4.49 -4.63 -11.17
N PHE A 70 4.28 -5.86 -11.65
CA PHE A 70 5.33 -6.68 -12.25
C PHE A 70 5.87 -6.09 -13.57
N ASP A 71 5.01 -5.44 -14.35
CA ASP A 71 5.35 -4.76 -15.59
C ASP A 71 5.96 -3.36 -15.38
N ASN A 72 6.14 -2.92 -14.13
CA ASN A 72 6.61 -1.57 -13.76
C ASN A 72 5.73 -0.43 -14.32
N LYS A 73 4.42 -0.66 -14.45
CA LYS A 73 3.42 0.31 -14.94
C LYS A 73 2.73 1.09 -13.83
N LEU A 74 2.88 0.71 -12.56
CA LEU A 74 2.33 1.49 -11.45
C LEU A 74 2.95 2.89 -11.41
N ALA A 75 2.07 3.89 -11.28
CA ALA A 75 2.44 5.28 -11.13
C ALA A 75 3.31 5.51 -9.87
N GLU A 76 4.07 6.59 -9.87
CA GLU A 76 4.70 7.08 -8.66
C GLU A 76 3.70 7.90 -7.85
N ASP A 77 3.76 7.79 -6.53
CA ASP A 77 2.91 8.55 -5.61
C ASP A 77 3.52 9.93 -5.35
N ILE A 78 3.56 10.77 -6.39
CA ILE A 78 4.12 12.13 -6.31
C ILE A 78 3.00 13.12 -6.02
N PHE A 79 3.12 13.84 -4.90
CA PHE A 79 2.25 14.97 -4.59
C PHE A 79 2.84 16.26 -5.15
N GLU A 80 2.19 16.83 -6.16
CA GLU A 80 2.60 18.09 -6.79
C GLU A 80 1.68 19.23 -6.34
N GLU A 81 2.10 19.96 -5.30
CA GLU A 81 1.33 21.06 -4.69
C GLU A 81 0.95 22.14 -5.72
N GLU A 82 1.82 22.42 -6.70
CA GLU A 82 1.54 23.38 -7.76
C GLU A 82 0.32 22.98 -8.60
N ASN A 83 0.20 21.69 -8.96
CA ASN A 83 -0.93 21.20 -9.75
C ASN A 83 -2.24 21.26 -8.96
N VAL A 84 -2.16 20.97 -7.65
CA VAL A 84 -3.31 21.12 -6.75
C VAL A 84 -3.77 22.57 -6.70
N ASN A 85 -2.84 23.51 -6.49
CA ASN A 85 -3.16 24.94 -6.42
C ASN A 85 -3.76 25.47 -7.74
N LYS A 86 -3.25 25.01 -8.90
CA LYS A 86 -3.85 25.33 -10.20
C LYS A 86 -5.28 24.80 -10.32
N ALA A 87 -5.50 23.52 -9.99
CA ALA A 87 -6.83 22.92 -10.05
C ALA A 87 -7.82 23.61 -9.10
N LEU A 88 -7.37 24.03 -7.91
CA LEU A 88 -8.19 24.78 -6.96
C LEU A 88 -8.56 26.17 -7.48
N ALA A 89 -7.65 26.85 -8.19
CA ALA A 89 -7.93 28.16 -8.79
C ALA A 89 -8.97 28.09 -9.92
N ASP A 90 -9.10 26.94 -10.58
CA ASP A 90 -10.06 26.70 -11.66
C ASP A 90 -11.47 26.33 -11.17
N LEU A 91 -11.66 26.12 -9.85
CA LEU A 91 -12.98 25.78 -9.30
C LEU A 91 -13.96 26.95 -9.45
N PRO A 92 -15.22 26.68 -9.87
CA PRO A 92 -16.23 27.72 -9.98
C PRO A 92 -16.55 28.28 -8.59
N ASN A 93 -16.81 29.59 -8.53
CA ASN A 93 -17.22 30.24 -7.31
C ASN A 93 -18.67 29.84 -7.00
N VAL A 94 -18.86 28.98 -5.99
CA VAL A 94 -20.19 28.53 -5.56
C VAL A 94 -20.68 29.51 -4.49
N ALA A 95 -21.75 30.25 -4.80
CA ALA A 95 -22.37 31.25 -3.92
C ALA A 95 -23.19 30.60 -2.80
#